data_AF-A0A5N9BUY9-F1
#
_entry.id   AF-A0A5N9BUY9-F1
#
_cell.length_a   1.000
_cell.length_b   1.000
_cell.length_c   1.000
_cell.angle_alpha   90.00
_cell.angle_beta   90.00
_cell.angle_gamma   90.00
#
_symmetry.space_group_name_H-M   'P 1'
#
loop_
_entity.id
_entity.type
_entity.pdbx_description
1 polymer ?
#
loop_
_entity_poly.entity_id
_entity_poly.type
_entity_poly.pdbx_seq_one_letter_code
_entity_poly.pdbx_strand_id
1 'polypeptide(L)'
;MYYSNTSQIELPGIGNVKYDGVSPRTVLPGEKVVYVGRIDGGPGYGAVGNIIEIRNRKAVVEIKSSKGYESKIWYIPYCLLGSIKNAA
;
A
#
# COMPACT_ATOMS: atom_id res chain seq x y z
N MET A 1 16.62 -1.51 -21.29
CA MET A 1 16.09 -0.28 -20.66
C MET A 1 16.31 -0.40 -19.16
N TYR A 2 17.23 0.38 -18.62
CA TYR A 2 17.43 0.48 -17.17
C TYR A 2 16.42 1.49 -16.64
N TYR A 3 15.51 1.06 -15.77
CA TYR A 3 14.68 2.00 -15.02
C TYR A 3 15.59 2.69 -14.00
N SER A 4 15.80 3.99 -14.18
CA SER A 4 16.38 4.84 -13.15
C SER A 4 15.53 4.70 -11.89
N ASN A 5 16.10 4.07 -10.85
CA ASN A 5 15.61 4.22 -9.49
C ASN A 5 15.46 5.72 -9.24
N THR A 6 14.23 6.19 -9.08
CA THR A 6 14.00 7.44 -8.34
C THR A 6 14.28 7.11 -6.88
N SER A 7 15.57 6.95 -6.58
CA SER A 7 16.10 7.01 -5.24
C SER A 7 15.57 8.33 -4.67
N GLN A 8 14.74 8.24 -3.64
CA GLN A 8 14.39 9.40 -2.84
C GLN A 8 15.71 10.12 -2.51
N ILE A 9 15.77 11.44 -2.74
CA ILE A 9 16.95 12.22 -2.37
C ILE A 9 17.20 11.93 -0.90
N GLU A 10 18.36 11.34 -0.59
CA GLU A 10 18.77 11.04 0.78
C GLU A 10 19.07 12.35 1.48
N LEU A 11 18.01 13.03 1.95
CA LEU A 11 18.12 14.22 2.77
C LEU A 11 18.47 13.76 4.19
N PRO A 12 19.55 14.29 4.80
CA PRO A 12 19.89 13.99 6.18
C PRO A 12 18.68 14.29 7.09
N GLY A 13 18.19 13.27 7.79
CA GLY A 13 17.01 13.38 8.67
C GLY A 13 15.67 12.98 8.04
N ILE A 14 15.61 12.64 6.75
CA ILE A 14 14.41 12.03 6.14
C ILE A 14 14.64 10.52 6.00
N GLY A 15 13.91 9.73 6.78
CA GLY A 15 13.97 8.26 6.73
C GLY A 15 13.42 7.72 5.40
N ASN A 16 14.09 6.71 4.85
CA ASN A 16 13.52 5.86 3.81
C ASN A 16 12.46 4.98 4.46
N VAL A 17 11.19 5.39 4.40
CA VAL A 17 10.09 4.64 5.02
C VAL A 17 9.99 3.27 4.36
N LYS A 18 10.31 2.23 5.13
CA LYS A 18 10.10 0.84 4.70
C LYS A 18 8.84 0.33 5.35
N TYR A 19 8.01 -0.33 4.55
CA TYR A 19 6.82 -1.02 5.03
C TYR A 19 7.08 -2.51 5.06
N ASP A 20 6.68 -3.15 6.15
CA ASP A 20 6.72 -4.61 6.23
C ASP A 20 5.73 -5.23 5.26
N GLY A 21 6.12 -6.37 4.70
CA GLY A 21 5.28 -7.13 3.79
C GLY A 21 4.01 -7.65 4.48
N VAL A 22 2.93 -7.72 3.71
CA VAL A 22 1.65 -8.27 4.14
C VAL A 22 1.41 -9.63 3.50
N SER A 23 0.68 -10.53 4.18
CA SER A 23 0.26 -11.82 3.65
C SER A 23 -1.13 -12.21 4.18
N PRO A 24 -1.85 -13.16 3.56
CA PRO A 24 -3.18 -13.57 4.05
C PRO A 24 -3.21 -14.03 5.52
N ARG A 25 -2.06 -14.46 6.06
CA ARG A 25 -1.93 -14.97 7.43
C ARG A 25 -1.59 -13.89 8.45
N THR A 26 -1.12 -12.72 7.99
CA THR A 26 -0.58 -11.66 8.85
C THR A 26 -1.48 -10.44 8.93
N VAL A 27 -2.56 -10.40 8.16
CA VAL A 27 -3.56 -9.34 8.23
C VAL A 27 -4.95 -9.85 8.56
N LEU A 28 -5.77 -8.95 9.09
CA LEU A 28 -7.16 -9.16 9.44
C LEU A 28 -8.09 -8.16 8.72
N PRO A 29 -9.36 -8.52 8.47
CA PRO A 29 -10.35 -7.54 8.03
C PRO A 29 -10.46 -6.38 9.04
N GLY A 30 -10.59 -5.16 8.53
CA GLY A 30 -10.58 -3.91 9.29
C GLY A 30 -9.18 -3.30 9.49
N GLU A 31 -8.10 -4.03 9.22
CA GLU A 31 -6.75 -3.48 9.38
C GLU A 31 -6.39 -2.46 8.30
N LYS A 32 -5.64 -1.44 8.73
CA LYS A 32 -5.07 -0.44 7.83
C LYS A 32 -3.83 -0.98 7.12
N VAL A 33 -3.79 -0.79 5.81
CA VAL A 33 -2.65 -1.11 4.95
C VAL A 33 -2.32 0.06 4.03
N VAL A 34 -1.10 0.09 3.55
CA VAL A 34 -0.63 1.07 2.57
C VAL A 34 -0.39 0.40 1.22
N TYR A 35 -0.82 1.06 0.14
CA TYR A 35 -0.47 0.65 -1.21
C TYR A 35 0.95 1.12 -1.54
N VAL A 36 1.85 0.17 -1.84
CA VAL A 36 3.26 0.44 -2.18
C VAL A 36 3.59 0.16 -3.64
N GLY A 37 2.59 -0.19 -4.45
CA GLY A 37 2.78 -0.38 -5.88
C GLY A 37 2.99 0.95 -6.63
N ARG A 38 3.71 0.87 -7.76
CA ARG A 38 3.85 1.97 -8.74
C ARG A 38 3.39 1.46 -10.09
N ILE A 39 2.08 1.25 -10.23
CA ILE A 39 1.45 0.68 -11.42
C ILE A 39 0.36 1.65 -11.90
N ASP A 40 0.36 1.95 -13.20
CA ASP A 40 -0.66 2.80 -13.81
C ASP A 40 -2.06 2.20 -13.66
N GLY A 41 -3.03 3.06 -13.34
CA GLY A 41 -4.41 2.65 -13.07
C GLY A 41 -4.65 2.03 -11.69
N GLY A 42 -3.62 1.86 -10.87
CA GLY A 42 -3.73 1.48 -9.46
C GLY A 42 -4.07 2.66 -8.53
N PRO A 43 -4.20 2.41 -7.22
CA PRO A 43 -4.19 3.46 -6.21
C PRO A 43 -2.90 4.29 -6.29
N GLY A 44 -2.93 5.52 -5.77
CA GLY A 44 -1.69 6.29 -5.62
C GLY A 44 -0.72 5.60 -4.66
N TYR A 45 0.58 5.62 -4.97
CA TYR A 45 1.60 5.16 -4.03
C TYR A 45 1.46 5.87 -2.69
N GLY A 46 1.53 5.12 -1.59
CA GLY A 46 1.30 5.63 -0.23
C GLY A 46 -0.17 5.80 0.15
N ALA A 47 -1.12 5.46 -0.72
CA ALA A 47 -2.53 5.49 -0.38
C ALA A 47 -2.84 4.48 0.74
N VAL A 48 -3.54 4.95 1.77
CA VAL A 48 -3.94 4.13 2.92
C VAL A 48 -5.37 3.66 2.74
N GLY A 49 -5.60 2.37 3.01
CA GLY A 49 -6.93 1.76 2.97
C GLY A 49 -7.14 0.77 4.10
N ASN A 50 -8.38 0.31 4.22
CA ASN A 50 -8.77 -0.75 5.15
C ASN A 50 -9.00 -2.05 4.39
N ILE A 51 -8.49 -3.16 4.91
CA ILE A 51 -8.83 -4.48 4.38
C ILE A 51 -10.30 -4.75 4.68
N ILE A 52 -11.09 -5.08 3.66
CA ILE A 52 -12.49 -5.50 3.83
C ILE A 52 -12.66 -7.01 3.66
N GLU A 53 -11.80 -7.65 2.87
CA GLU A 53 -11.85 -9.10 2.62
C GLU A 53 -10.43 -9.65 2.38
N ILE A 54 -10.16 -10.84 2.91
CA ILE A 54 -8.90 -11.56 2.70
C ILE A 54 -9.16 -12.68 1.69
N ARG A 55 -8.36 -12.74 0.62
CA ARG A 55 -8.36 -13.86 -0.33
C ARG A 55 -6.98 -14.47 -0.42
N ASN A 56 -6.85 -15.62 -1.06
CA ASN A 56 -5.60 -16.40 -1.03
C ASN A 56 -4.38 -15.64 -1.61
N ARG A 57 -4.56 -14.84 -2.67
CA ARG A 57 -3.45 -14.14 -3.36
C ARG A 57 -3.55 -12.61 -3.35
N LYS A 58 -4.65 -12.07 -2.84
CA LYS A 58 -4.95 -10.64 -2.84
C LYS A 58 -5.88 -10.29 -1.69
N ALA A 59 -5.82 -9.04 -1.23
CA ALA A 59 -6.82 -8.48 -0.34
C ALA A 59 -7.80 -7.62 -1.14
N VAL A 60 -9.03 -7.54 -0.66
CA VAL A 60 -9.96 -6.50 -1.06
C VAL A 60 -9.79 -5.34 -0.08
N VAL A 61 -9.50 -4.15 -0.60
CA VAL A 61 -9.12 -2.98 0.18
C VAL A 61 -10.02 -1.81 -0.20
N GLU A 62 -10.65 -1.19 0.79
CA GLU A 62 -11.33 0.07 0.61
C GLU A 62 -10.32 1.21 0.79
N ILE A 63 -10.13 2.04 -0.23
CA ILE A 63 -9.24 3.20 -0.21
C ILE A 63 -10.08 4.45 -0.43
N LYS A 64 -9.95 5.42 0.49
CA LYS A 64 -10.60 6.73 0.34
C LYS A 64 -9.82 7.59 -0.63
N SER A 65 -10.53 8.22 -1.57
CA SER A 65 -9.92 9.16 -2.49
C SER A 65 -9.38 10.37 -1.73
N SER A 66 -8.19 10.85 -2.09
CA SER A 66 -7.67 12.13 -1.59
C SER A 66 -8.36 13.34 -2.26
N LYS A 67 -9.05 13.12 -3.39
CA LYS A 67 -9.65 14.17 -4.22
C LYS A 67 -11.19 14.16 -4.21
N GLY A 68 -11.83 13.39 -3.33
CA GLY A 68 -13.29 13.31 -3.25
C GLY A 68 -13.79 12.51 -2.05
N TYR A 69 -15.11 12.53 -1.82
CA TYR A 69 -15.76 11.87 -0.69
C TYR A 69 -16.00 10.38 -0.90
N GLU A 70 -15.86 9.87 -2.13
CA GLU A 70 -16.13 8.47 -2.44
C GLU A 70 -14.93 7.58 -2.14
N SER A 71 -15.19 6.49 -1.40
CA SER A 71 -14.26 5.37 -1.28
C SER A 71 -14.35 4.48 -2.51
N LYS A 72 -13.22 3.90 -2.91
CA LYS A 72 -13.15 2.90 -3.97
C LYS A 72 -12.65 1.58 -3.42
N ILE A 73 -13.24 0.50 -3.92
CA ILE A 73 -12.82 -0.86 -3.60
C ILE A 73 -11.78 -1.32 -4.62
N TRP A 74 -10.68 -1.87 -4.11
CA TRP A 74 -9.56 -2.35 -4.90
C TRP A 74 -9.25 -3.81 -4.58
N TYR A 75 -8.84 -4.55 -5.61
CA TYR A 75 -8.38 -5.93 -5.47
C TYR A 75 -6.86 -5.95 -5.62
N ILE A 76 -6.14 -5.99 -4.50
CA ILE A 76 -4.71 -5.70 -4.47
C ILE A 76 -3.91 -6.96 -4.08
N PRO A 77 -2.99 -7.44 -4.94
CA PRO A 77 -2.03 -8.48 -4.58
C PRO A 77 -1.21 -8.08 -3.34
N TYR A 78 -0.93 -9.04 -2.47
CA TYR A 78 -0.23 -8.77 -1.21
C TYR A 78 1.17 -8.18 -1.37
N CYS A 79 1.87 -8.49 -2.47
CA CYS A 79 3.18 -7.91 -2.78
C CYS A 79 3.14 -6.40 -3.04
N LEU A 80 1.96 -5.81 -3.20
CA LEU A 80 1.75 -4.37 -3.39
C LEU A 80 1.18 -3.70 -2.13
N LEU A 81 1.07 -4.44 -1.02
CA LEU A 81 0.57 -3.95 0.26
C LEU A 81 1.67 -3.96 1.32
N GLY A 82 1.75 -2.86 2.06
CA GLY A 82 2.59 -2.70 3.24
C GLY A 82 1.78 -2.62 4.52
N SER A 83 2.33 -3.16 5.60
CA SER A 83 1.81 -2.97 6.96
C SER A 83 2.20 -1.59 7.47
N ILE A 84 1.25 -0.88 8.07
CA ILE A 84 1.48 0.45 8.66
C ILE A 84 2.02 0.33 10.10
N LYS A 85 1.93 -0.85 10.72
CA LYS A 85 2.29 -1.04 12.14
C LYS A 85 3.77 -0.76 12.44
N ASN A 86 4.65 -0.93 11.46
CA ASN A 86 6.10 -0.80 11.61
C ASN A 86 6.70 0.17 10.57
N ALA A 87 5.96 1.20 10.16
CA ALA A 87 6.52 2.25 9.31
C ALA A 87 7.60 3.00 10.11
N ALA A 88 8.87 2.66 9.86
CA ALA A 88 10.06 3.27 10.47
C ALA A 88 10.83 4.10 9.44
#